data_AF-A0A533V1J8-F1
#
_entry.id   AF-A0A533V1J8-F1
#
_cell.length_a   1.000
_cell.length_b   1.000
_cell.length_c   1.000
_cell.angle_alpha   90.00
_cell.angle_beta   90.00
_cell.angle_gamma   90.00
#
_symmetry.space_group_name_H-M   'P 1'
#
loop_
_entity.id
_entity.type
_entity.pdbx_description
1 polymer ?
#
loop_
_entity_poly.entity_id
_entity_poly.type
_entity_poly.pdbx_seq_one_letter_code
_entity_poly.pdbx_strand_id
1 'polypeptide(L)'
;MSKSTAQTKPKTKTEIQFNFNEKSLEAYIKENCDIPHEVQSEIELISKFKAKAKSPIRTIIRTMNRRQVNIFDENGKPVKKEFLTYRVDYYSKDWLGNELNILSHIHGYYKKPKFRTTMEFNYQTGEHIPKREVDGAEEQYYIELTDKNRKQVIEDIINNSNGTIIDEILFYGHFPNSPKGIAFRCNIFTHDQFINSSFDELETLGRTTPSQFRYSNKDKKGYMG
;
A
#
# COMPACT_ATOMS: atom_id res chain seq x y z
N MET A 1 -0.88 -33.17 42.94
CA MET A 1 -0.25 -32.77 41.67
C MET A 1 -1.34 -32.31 40.71
N SER A 2 -1.65 -31.02 40.69
CA SER A 2 -2.70 -30.46 39.81
C SER A 2 -2.09 -30.05 38.47
N LYS A 3 -2.58 -30.66 37.39
CA LYS A 3 -2.24 -30.29 36.02
C LYS A 3 -2.98 -28.99 35.67
N SER A 4 -2.23 -27.90 35.56
CA SER A 4 -2.68 -26.63 35.00
C SER A 4 -2.86 -26.81 33.49
N THR A 5 -4.11 -26.91 33.03
CA THR A 5 -4.46 -26.78 31.62
C THR A 5 -4.41 -25.31 31.24
N ALA A 6 -3.32 -24.92 30.58
CA ALA A 6 -3.20 -23.61 29.95
C ALA A 6 -4.33 -23.45 28.91
N GLN A 7 -5.28 -22.58 29.21
CA GLN A 7 -6.26 -22.11 28.23
C GLN A 7 -5.53 -21.27 27.19
N THR A 8 -5.21 -21.89 26.06
CA THR A 8 -4.82 -21.19 24.84
C THR A 8 -6.00 -20.37 24.37
N LYS A 9 -5.95 -19.05 24.62
CA LYS A 9 -6.86 -18.09 23.99
C LYS A 9 -6.80 -18.31 22.47
N PRO A 10 -7.93 -18.48 21.77
CA PRO A 10 -7.93 -18.54 20.32
C PRO A 10 -7.37 -17.21 19.80
N LYS A 11 -6.28 -17.29 19.02
CA LYS A 11 -5.76 -16.16 18.24
C LYS A 11 -6.93 -15.60 17.44
N THR A 12 -7.30 -14.36 17.73
CA THR A 12 -8.30 -13.60 16.99
C THR A 12 -7.92 -13.69 15.52
N LYS A 13 -8.76 -14.34 14.71
CA LYS A 13 -8.66 -14.26 13.25
C LYS A 13 -8.63 -12.78 12.93
N THR A 14 -7.56 -12.32 12.28
CA THR A 14 -7.51 -10.99 11.69
C THR A 14 -8.57 -10.97 10.61
N GLU A 15 -9.80 -10.61 11.00
CA GLU A 15 -10.87 -10.33 10.08
C GLU A 15 -10.31 -9.32 9.08
N ILE A 16 -10.38 -9.61 7.78
CA ILE A 16 -10.04 -8.64 6.75
C ILE A 16 -11.05 -7.51 6.91
N GLN A 17 -10.68 -6.54 7.73
CA GLN A 17 -11.45 -5.34 7.90
C GLN A 17 -11.35 -4.61 6.57
N PHE A 18 -12.51 -4.41 5.94
CA PHE A 18 -12.67 -3.51 4.81
C PHE A 18 -12.51 -2.05 5.31
N ASN A 19 -11.35 -1.73 5.90
CA ASN A 19 -10.91 -0.41 6.34
C ASN A 19 -10.31 0.32 5.15
N PHE A 20 -11.13 0.49 4.13
CA PHE A 20 -10.74 1.16 2.91
C PHE A 20 -10.86 2.66 3.13
N ASN A 21 -9.76 3.41 2.93
CA ASN A 21 -9.72 4.87 2.80
C ASN A 21 -10.42 5.71 3.91
N GLU A 22 -11.01 5.07 4.92
CA GLU A 22 -11.53 5.68 6.15
C GLU A 22 -10.42 6.49 6.81
N LYS A 23 -9.17 5.99 6.76
CA LYS A 23 -8.00 6.74 7.23
C LYS A 23 -7.74 8.03 6.46
N SER A 24 -7.95 8.05 5.15
CA SER A 24 -7.84 9.31 4.37
C SER A 24 -9.00 10.23 4.75
N LEU A 25 -10.24 9.73 4.75
CA LEU A 25 -11.41 10.51 5.16
C LEU A 25 -11.23 11.12 6.55
N GLU A 26 -10.84 10.31 7.53
CA GLU A 26 -10.53 10.72 8.90
C GLU A 26 -9.44 11.78 8.92
N ALA A 27 -8.40 11.66 8.09
CA ALA A 27 -7.35 12.66 7.99
C ALA A 27 -7.85 14.00 7.44
N TYR A 28 -8.71 14.00 6.41
CA TYR A 28 -9.30 15.24 5.87
C TYR A 28 -10.30 15.88 6.85
N ILE A 29 -11.15 15.07 7.49
CA ILE A 29 -12.10 15.54 8.51
C ILE A 29 -11.34 16.14 9.70
N LYS A 30 -10.30 15.46 10.19
CA LYS A 30 -9.51 15.92 11.34
C LYS A 30 -8.84 17.27 11.08
N GLU A 31 -8.41 17.52 9.85
CA GLU A 31 -7.78 18.78 9.45
C GLU A 31 -8.81 19.81 8.94
N ASN A 32 -10.11 19.54 9.06
CA ASN A 32 -11.22 20.39 8.62
C ASN A 32 -11.08 20.87 7.16
N CYS A 33 -10.70 19.95 6.28
CA CYS A 33 -10.47 20.20 4.85
C CYS A 33 -11.56 19.59 3.98
N ASP A 34 -11.77 20.18 2.81
CA ASP A 34 -12.62 19.60 1.78
C ASP A 34 -12.08 18.23 1.34
N ILE A 35 -12.99 17.26 1.25
CA ILE A 35 -12.63 15.88 0.90
C ILE A 35 -12.44 15.81 -0.63
N PRO A 36 -11.26 15.38 -1.13
CA PRO A 36 -11.03 15.28 -2.57
C PRO A 36 -11.99 14.30 -3.25
N HIS A 37 -12.35 14.58 -4.50
CA HIS A 37 -13.26 13.74 -5.29
C HIS A 37 -12.81 12.27 -5.37
N GLU A 38 -11.49 12.01 -5.43
CA GLU A 38 -10.95 10.65 -5.42
C GLU A 38 -11.30 9.87 -4.15
N VAL A 39 -11.19 10.51 -2.99
CA VAL A 39 -11.52 9.90 -1.68
C VAL A 39 -13.02 9.64 -1.60
N GLN A 40 -13.84 10.60 -2.04
CA GLN A 40 -15.31 10.43 -2.11
C GLN A 40 -15.71 9.28 -3.04
N SER A 41 -15.16 9.25 -4.25
CA SER A 41 -15.45 8.23 -5.27
C SER A 41 -15.13 6.83 -4.78
N GLU A 42 -14.01 6.68 -4.07
CA GLU A 42 -13.60 5.40 -3.50
C GLU A 42 -14.58 4.95 -2.41
N ILE A 43 -14.91 5.83 -1.45
CA ILE A 43 -15.90 5.54 -0.39
C ILE A 43 -17.25 5.13 -0.99
N GLU A 44 -17.71 5.83 -2.03
CA GLU A 44 -18.94 5.48 -2.72
C GLU A 44 -18.86 4.10 -3.40
N LEU A 45 -17.76 3.81 -4.08
CA LEU A 45 -17.54 2.52 -4.74
C LEU A 45 -17.64 1.37 -3.74
N ILE A 46 -16.97 1.51 -2.59
CA ILE A 46 -16.95 0.49 -1.53
C ILE A 46 -18.31 0.38 -0.88
N SER A 47 -18.95 1.50 -0.56
CA SER A 47 -20.30 1.53 0.00
C SER A 47 -21.30 0.82 -0.91
N LYS A 48 -21.25 1.12 -2.22
CA LYS A 48 -22.09 0.46 -3.23
C LYS A 48 -21.78 -1.04 -3.33
N PHE A 49 -20.52 -1.43 -3.29
CA PHE A 49 -20.11 -2.85 -3.31
C PHE A 49 -20.61 -3.59 -2.07
N LYS A 50 -20.37 -3.07 -0.86
CA LYS A 50 -20.83 -3.66 0.41
C LYS A 50 -22.36 -3.79 0.45
N ALA A 51 -23.09 -2.79 -0.03
CA ALA A 51 -24.56 -2.82 -0.04
C ALA A 51 -25.13 -3.89 -0.99
N LYS A 52 -24.48 -4.11 -2.13
CA LYS A 52 -24.94 -5.05 -3.17
C LYS A 52 -24.40 -6.46 -3.01
N ALA A 53 -23.26 -6.66 -2.37
CA ALA A 53 -22.64 -7.96 -2.16
C ALA A 53 -23.55 -8.87 -1.31
N LYS A 54 -23.89 -10.05 -1.83
CA LYS A 54 -24.70 -11.07 -1.14
C LYS A 54 -23.99 -12.41 -1.01
N SER A 55 -23.06 -12.73 -1.89
CA SER A 55 -22.17 -13.87 -1.70
C SER A 55 -20.99 -13.51 -0.79
N PRO A 56 -20.36 -14.50 -0.13
CA PRO A 56 -19.08 -14.30 0.52
C PRO A 56 -18.11 -13.59 -0.42
N ILE A 57 -17.43 -12.57 0.09
CA ILE A 57 -16.50 -11.78 -0.71
C ILE A 57 -15.22 -12.59 -0.88
N ARG A 58 -14.85 -12.83 -2.14
CA ARG A 58 -13.57 -13.43 -2.50
C ARG A 58 -12.53 -12.32 -2.61
N THR A 59 -11.43 -12.49 -1.89
CA THR A 59 -10.31 -11.54 -1.82
C THR A 59 -9.09 -12.14 -2.47
N ILE A 60 -8.56 -11.50 -3.51
CA ILE A 60 -7.42 -11.99 -4.30
C ILE A 60 -6.31 -10.94 -4.27
N ILE A 61 -5.17 -11.27 -3.67
CA ILE A 61 -3.99 -10.41 -3.69
C ILE A 61 -3.26 -10.64 -5.01
N ARG A 62 -3.00 -9.56 -5.74
CA ARG A 62 -2.29 -9.59 -7.02
C ARG A 62 -0.81 -9.25 -6.88
N THR A 63 -0.51 -8.27 -6.03
CA THR A 63 0.86 -7.79 -5.86
C THR A 63 1.12 -7.41 -4.42
N MET A 64 2.32 -7.68 -3.92
CA MET A 64 2.82 -7.16 -2.66
C MET A 64 4.11 -6.39 -2.89
N ASN A 65 4.23 -5.21 -2.27
CA ASN A 65 5.35 -4.30 -2.46
C ASN A 65 5.93 -3.89 -1.10
N ARG A 66 7.22 -4.15 -0.91
CA ARG A 66 8.00 -3.60 0.22
C ARG A 66 8.62 -2.28 -0.21
N ARG A 67 8.54 -1.25 0.64
CA ARG A 67 9.13 0.08 0.39
C ARG A 67 9.81 0.59 1.65
N GLN A 68 10.97 1.21 1.49
CA GLN A 68 11.57 2.02 2.55
C GLN A 68 11.10 3.47 2.44
N VAL A 69 10.66 4.03 3.56
CA VAL A 69 10.25 5.43 3.68
C VAL A 69 11.07 6.07 4.80
N ASN A 70 11.59 7.27 4.55
CA ASN A 70 12.24 8.06 5.58
C ASN A 70 11.15 8.73 6.43
N ILE A 71 11.11 8.40 7.71
CA ILE A 71 10.25 9.02 8.71
C ILE A 71 11.15 9.78 9.68
N PHE A 72 10.71 10.95 10.13
CA PHE A 72 11.47 11.73 11.11
C PHE A 72 11.10 11.28 12.52
N ASP A 73 12.11 11.02 13.35
CA ASP A 73 11.89 10.77 14.77
C ASP A 73 11.47 12.06 15.52
N GLU A 74 11.19 11.93 16.81
CA GLU A 74 10.80 13.06 17.68
C GLU A 74 11.87 14.18 17.72
N ASN A 75 13.12 13.86 17.40
CA ASN A 75 14.24 14.79 17.35
C ASN A 75 14.49 15.34 15.93
N GLY A 76 13.63 15.02 14.96
CA GLY A 76 13.77 15.47 13.57
C GLY A 76 14.86 14.73 12.78
N LYS A 77 15.39 13.61 13.28
CA LYS A 77 16.38 12.79 12.57
C LYS A 77 15.66 11.81 11.64
N PRO A 78 16.11 11.65 10.38
CA PRO A 78 15.53 10.70 9.46
C PRO A 78 15.86 9.26 9.88
N VAL A 79 14.81 8.46 10.07
CA VAL A 79 14.84 7.02 10.32
C VAL A 79 14.20 6.31 9.13
N LYS A 80 14.93 5.37 8.54
CA LYS A 80 14.41 4.51 7.48
C LYS A 80 13.52 3.44 8.10
N LYS A 81 12.26 3.40 7.68
CA LYS A 81 11.31 2.35 8.05
C LYS A 81 10.84 1.62 6.81
N GLU A 82 10.58 0.33 6.95
CA GLU A 82 10.07 -0.52 5.89
C GLU A 82 8.56 -0.67 6.03
N PHE A 83 7.84 -0.56 4.91
CA PHE A 83 6.40 -0.71 4.86
C PHE A 83 5.96 -1.67 3.77
N LEU A 84 4.84 -2.35 4.01
CA LEU A 84 4.14 -3.17 3.03
C LEU A 84 2.98 -2.38 2.41
N THR A 85 2.86 -2.47 1.10
CA THR A 85 1.62 -2.17 0.38
C THR A 85 1.23 -3.36 -0.48
N TYR A 86 -0.05 -3.59 -0.71
CA TYR A 86 -0.48 -4.70 -1.55
C TYR A 86 -1.73 -4.34 -2.34
N ARG A 87 -1.80 -4.87 -3.56
CA ARG A 87 -2.94 -4.72 -4.46
C ARG A 87 -3.86 -5.92 -4.30
N VAL A 88 -5.14 -5.66 -4.18
CA VAL A 88 -6.17 -6.65 -3.98
C VAL A 88 -7.35 -6.42 -4.92
N ASP A 89 -7.91 -7.52 -5.39
CA ASP A 89 -9.18 -7.56 -6.10
C ASP A 89 -10.23 -8.22 -5.21
N TYR A 90 -11.39 -7.61 -5.14
CA TYR A 90 -12.56 -8.14 -4.43
C TYR A 90 -13.59 -8.58 -5.44
N TYR A 91 -14.15 -9.76 -5.24
CA TYR A 91 -15.22 -10.32 -6.07
C TYR A 91 -16.39 -10.77 -5.18
N SER A 92 -17.59 -10.50 -5.63
CA SER A 92 -18.82 -11.01 -5.02
C SER A 92 -19.89 -11.14 -6.10
N LYS A 93 -21.08 -11.61 -5.71
CA LYS A 93 -22.28 -11.60 -6.54
C LYS A 93 -23.37 -10.80 -5.86
N ASP A 94 -24.17 -10.12 -6.66
CA ASP A 94 -25.38 -9.46 -6.20
C ASP A 94 -26.53 -10.47 -6.02
N TRP A 95 -27.66 -9.98 -5.52
CA TRP A 95 -28.93 -10.72 -5.37
C TRP A 95 -29.49 -11.37 -6.65
N LEU A 96 -29.13 -10.87 -7.84
CA LEU A 96 -29.54 -11.41 -9.13
C LEU A 96 -28.47 -12.37 -9.69
N GLY A 97 -27.37 -12.57 -8.96
CA GLY A 97 -26.25 -13.41 -9.38
C GLY A 97 -25.25 -12.70 -10.30
N ASN A 98 -25.39 -11.40 -10.55
CA ASN A 98 -24.44 -10.63 -11.35
C ASN A 98 -23.12 -10.48 -10.61
N GLU A 99 -22.02 -10.50 -11.36
CA GLU A 99 -20.69 -10.29 -10.79
C GLU A 99 -20.50 -8.83 -10.34
N LEU A 100 -20.01 -8.68 -9.12
CA LEU A 100 -19.54 -7.43 -8.56
C LEU A 100 -18.04 -7.54 -8.32
N ASN A 101 -17.31 -6.49 -8.65
CA ASN A 101 -15.89 -6.45 -8.35
C ASN A 101 -15.41 -5.05 -7.94
N ILE A 102 -14.35 -5.03 -7.15
CA ILE A 102 -13.46 -3.89 -6.98
C ILE A 102 -12.08 -4.38 -7.38
N LEU A 103 -11.54 -3.81 -8.44
CA LEU A 103 -10.26 -4.24 -8.99
C LEU A 103 -9.16 -3.28 -8.57
N SER A 104 -7.97 -3.81 -8.38
CA SER A 104 -6.73 -3.06 -8.20
C SER A 104 -6.70 -2.09 -7.02
N HIS A 105 -7.51 -2.34 -5.99
CA HIS A 105 -7.48 -1.55 -4.77
C HIS A 105 -6.16 -1.78 -4.01
N ILE A 106 -5.62 -0.74 -3.38
CA ILE A 106 -4.30 -0.79 -2.73
C ILE A 106 -4.45 -0.57 -1.23
N HIS A 107 -3.88 -1.50 -0.47
CA HIS A 107 -3.72 -1.40 0.98
C HIS A 107 -2.30 -1.02 1.35
N GLY A 108 -2.14 -0.52 2.57
CA GLY A 108 -0.86 -0.26 3.22
C GLY A 108 -0.46 1.21 3.28
N TYR A 109 -1.21 2.09 2.61
CA TYR A 109 -1.09 3.54 2.78
C TYR A 109 -2.45 4.24 2.65
N TYR A 110 -2.51 5.49 3.09
CA TYR A 110 -3.63 6.40 2.91
C TYR A 110 -3.12 7.79 2.50
N LYS A 111 -4.00 8.66 1.98
CA LYS A 111 -3.66 10.03 1.59
C LYS A 111 -4.00 10.99 2.71
N LYS A 112 -3.01 11.73 3.20
CA LYS A 112 -3.19 12.82 4.16
C LYS A 112 -3.06 14.17 3.45
N PRO A 113 -3.90 15.18 3.76
CA PRO A 113 -3.73 16.51 3.18
C PRO A 113 -2.35 17.07 3.57
N LYS A 114 -1.63 17.58 2.57
CA LYS A 114 -0.39 18.32 2.76
C LYS A 114 -0.71 19.79 2.82
N PHE A 115 -0.02 20.53 3.67
CA PHE A 115 -0.21 21.97 3.82
C PHE A 115 1.06 22.72 3.48
N ARG A 116 0.88 23.90 2.90
CA ARG A 116 1.93 24.91 2.80
C ARG A 116 1.47 26.19 3.47
N THR A 117 2.42 26.93 4.02
CA THR A 117 2.17 28.28 4.51
C THR A 117 2.48 29.26 3.39
N THR A 118 1.46 29.94 2.87
CA THR A 118 1.61 31.09 1.99
C THR A 118 1.45 32.37 2.81
N MET A 119 1.92 33.50 2.26
CA MET A 119 1.73 34.81 2.88
C MET A 119 0.67 35.56 2.10
N GLU A 120 -0.44 35.91 2.74
CA GLU A 120 -1.48 36.76 2.16
C GLU A 120 -1.29 38.20 2.65
N PHE A 121 -1.35 39.17 1.75
CA PHE A 121 -1.21 40.58 2.12
C PHE A 121 -2.55 41.16 2.57
N ASN A 122 -2.63 41.64 3.80
CA ASN A 122 -3.81 42.32 4.30
C ASN A 122 -3.77 43.81 3.92
N TYR A 123 -4.59 44.22 2.96
CA TYR A 123 -4.66 45.61 2.48
C TYR A 123 -5.17 46.62 3.52
N GLN A 124 -5.85 46.19 4.58
CA GLN A 124 -6.36 47.08 5.62
C GLN A 124 -5.28 47.40 6.67
N THR A 125 -4.43 46.43 7.01
CA THR A 125 -3.39 46.59 8.04
C THR A 125 -1.99 46.78 7.46
N GLY A 126 -1.79 46.49 6.17
CA GLY A 126 -0.48 46.56 5.50
C GLY A 126 0.47 45.40 5.83
N GLU A 127 0.00 44.38 6.55
CA GLU A 127 0.81 43.26 7.03
C GLU A 127 0.65 42.00 6.18
N HIS A 128 1.71 41.18 6.12
CA HIS A 128 1.63 39.82 5.58
C HIS A 128 1.17 38.85 6.66
N ILE A 129 0.04 38.20 6.41
CA ILE A 129 -0.55 37.23 7.33
C ILE A 129 -0.24 35.82 6.81
N PRO A 130 0.31 34.92 7.64
CA PRO A 130 0.52 33.54 7.25
C PRO A 130 -0.84 32.85 7.06
N LYS A 131 -1.05 32.29 5.87
CA LYS A 131 -2.21 31.50 5.52
C LYS A 131 -1.81 30.06 5.28
N ARG A 132 -2.49 29.14 5.96
CA ARG A 132 -2.33 27.71 5.78
C ARG A 132 -3.23 27.27 4.64
N GLU A 133 -2.64 26.81 3.53
CA GLU A 133 -3.38 26.33 2.37
C GLU A 133 -3.06 24.85 2.11
N VAL A 134 -4.05 24.12 1.60
CA VAL A 134 -3.86 22.72 1.18
C VAL A 134 -3.02 22.71 -0.10
N ASP A 135 -1.94 21.93 -0.08
CA ASP A 135 -0.96 21.77 -1.16
C ASP A 135 -0.85 20.30 -1.56
N GLY A 136 -1.98 19.75 -2.00
CA GLY A 136 -2.09 18.35 -2.42
C GLY A 136 -2.17 17.37 -1.25
N ALA A 137 -1.64 16.17 -1.46
CA ALA A 137 -1.70 15.07 -0.50
C ALA A 137 -0.36 14.34 -0.41
N GLU A 138 -0.07 13.81 0.77
CA GLU A 138 1.06 12.92 1.02
C GLU A 138 0.58 11.49 1.30
N GLU A 139 1.33 10.50 0.86
CA GLU A 139 1.07 9.10 1.16
C GLU A 139 1.62 8.74 2.54
N GLN A 140 0.75 8.29 3.44
CA GLN A 140 1.09 7.84 4.79
C GLN A 140 0.94 6.32 4.88
N TYR A 141 2.04 5.63 5.15
CA TYR A 141 2.11 4.18 5.20
C TYR A 141 1.82 3.65 6.60
N TYR A 142 1.12 2.51 6.70
CA TYR A 142 0.65 2.02 8.01
C TYR A 142 0.89 0.54 8.30
N ILE A 143 1.43 -0.24 7.35
CA ILE A 143 1.82 -1.64 7.59
C ILE A 143 3.34 -1.69 7.72
N GLU A 144 3.85 -1.42 8.92
CA GLU A 144 5.29 -1.43 9.20
C GLU A 144 5.83 -2.87 9.26
N LEU A 145 6.91 -3.10 8.52
CA LEU A 145 7.66 -4.35 8.52
C LEU A 145 8.99 -4.18 9.24
N THR A 146 9.33 -5.17 10.03
CA THR A 146 10.59 -5.33 10.75
C THR A 146 11.07 -6.76 10.52
N ASP A 147 12.37 -7.01 10.73
CA ASP A 147 12.92 -8.36 10.58
C ASP A 147 12.24 -9.40 11.49
N LYS A 148 11.64 -8.95 12.60
CA LYS A 148 10.96 -9.83 13.57
C LYS A 148 9.52 -10.18 13.18
N ASN A 149 8.79 -9.25 12.56
CA ASN A 149 7.35 -9.43 12.29
C ASN A 149 7.03 -9.69 10.81
N ARG A 150 7.98 -9.47 9.89
CA ARG A 150 7.75 -9.45 8.45
C ARG A 150 7.05 -10.70 7.93
N LYS A 151 7.60 -11.87 8.26
CA LYS A 151 7.03 -13.16 7.85
C LYS A 151 5.60 -13.31 8.34
N GLN A 152 5.38 -13.11 9.64
CA GLN A 152 4.06 -13.27 10.25
C GLN A 152 3.03 -12.31 9.62
N VAL A 153 3.37 -11.03 9.47
CA VAL A 153 2.43 -10.03 8.91
C VAL A 153 2.03 -10.39 7.48
N ILE A 154 3.00 -10.77 6.63
CA ILE A 154 2.74 -11.11 5.23
C ILE A 154 1.91 -12.39 5.12
N GLU A 155 2.30 -13.45 5.85
CA GLU A 155 1.58 -14.72 5.87
C GLU A 155 0.15 -14.54 6.40
N ASP A 156 -0.03 -13.75 7.46
CA ASP A 156 -1.36 -13.47 8.01
C ASP A 156 -2.25 -12.76 6.97
N ILE A 157 -1.73 -11.79 6.21
CA ILE A 157 -2.49 -11.11 5.14
C ILE A 157 -2.90 -12.10 4.04
N ILE A 158 -1.97 -12.95 3.58
CA ILE A 158 -2.23 -13.94 2.53
C ILE A 158 -3.25 -14.99 3.02
N ASN A 159 -3.03 -15.56 4.20
CA ASN A 159 -3.85 -16.63 4.76
C ASN A 159 -5.29 -16.20 5.06
N ASN A 160 -5.50 -14.91 5.36
CA ASN A 160 -6.85 -14.38 5.54
C ASN A 160 -7.55 -14.10 4.19
N SER A 161 -6.83 -14.10 3.07
CA SER A 161 -7.37 -13.80 1.73
C SER A 161 -7.81 -15.07 1.00
N ASN A 162 -9.08 -15.43 1.18
CA ASN A 162 -9.73 -16.68 0.73
C ASN A 162 -9.70 -17.00 -0.78
N GLY A 163 -9.25 -16.09 -1.65
CA GLY A 163 -9.17 -16.29 -3.09
C GLY A 163 -7.76 -16.26 -3.67
N THR A 164 -6.76 -16.01 -2.83
CA THR A 164 -5.37 -15.78 -3.21
C THR A 164 -4.62 -17.10 -3.35
N ILE A 165 -3.85 -17.23 -4.44
CA ILE A 165 -2.88 -18.31 -4.65
C ILE A 165 -1.50 -17.67 -4.59
N ILE A 166 -0.62 -18.16 -3.69
CA ILE A 166 0.70 -17.55 -3.42
C ILE A 166 1.52 -17.41 -4.71
N ASP A 167 1.53 -18.45 -5.55
CA ASP A 167 2.30 -18.49 -6.79
C ASP A 167 1.82 -17.47 -7.84
N GLU A 168 0.61 -16.93 -7.69
CA GLU A 168 0.06 -15.88 -8.56
C GLU A 168 0.36 -14.46 -8.04
N ILE A 169 0.90 -14.32 -6.83
CA ILE A 169 1.24 -13.02 -6.26
C ILE A 169 2.58 -12.55 -6.83
N LEU A 170 2.61 -11.31 -7.31
CA LEU A 170 3.86 -10.65 -7.72
C LEU A 170 4.47 -9.91 -6.54
N PHE A 171 5.70 -10.25 -6.18
CA PHE A 171 6.44 -9.67 -5.06
C PHE A 171 7.50 -8.66 -5.53
N TYR A 172 7.40 -7.42 -5.04
CA TYR A 172 8.22 -6.28 -5.47
C TYR A 172 8.93 -5.57 -4.32
N GLY A 173 10.13 -5.07 -4.59
CA GLY A 173 10.84 -4.14 -3.70
C GLY A 173 11.01 -2.77 -4.37
N HIS A 174 10.70 -1.69 -3.65
CA HIS A 174 10.93 -0.32 -4.09
C HIS A 174 12.23 0.23 -3.51
N PHE A 175 13.32 0.08 -4.25
CA PHE A 175 14.65 0.50 -3.81
C PHE A 175 14.95 1.93 -4.29
N PRO A 176 15.18 2.90 -3.38
CA PRO A 176 15.43 4.30 -3.75
C PRO A 176 16.72 4.49 -4.55
N ASN A 177 17.71 3.60 -4.38
CA ASN A 177 19.02 3.67 -5.04
C ASN A 177 19.12 2.75 -6.27
N SER A 178 18.00 2.29 -6.82
CA SER A 178 18.03 1.46 -8.03
C SER A 178 18.55 2.30 -9.21
N PRO A 179 19.60 1.84 -9.94
CA PRO A 179 20.10 2.53 -11.14
C PRO A 179 19.06 2.60 -12.28
N LYS A 180 17.93 1.92 -12.12
CA LYS A 180 16.80 1.92 -13.05
C LYS A 180 15.64 2.83 -12.61
N GLY A 181 15.84 3.68 -11.59
CA GLY A 181 14.88 4.69 -11.12
C GLY A 181 13.87 4.19 -10.07
N ILE A 182 13.09 5.14 -9.52
CA ILE A 182 12.11 4.98 -8.42
C ILE A 182 11.00 3.95 -8.74
N ALA A 183 10.85 3.57 -10.01
CA ALA A 183 9.78 2.70 -10.51
C ALA A 183 10.30 1.38 -11.12
N PHE A 184 11.38 0.79 -10.60
CA PHE A 184 11.79 -0.54 -11.06
C PHE A 184 10.86 -1.63 -10.50
N ARG A 185 9.70 -1.80 -11.13
CA ARG A 185 8.82 -2.96 -10.95
C ARG A 185 9.42 -4.12 -11.72
N CYS A 186 10.05 -5.04 -11.05
CA CYS A 186 10.33 -6.34 -11.65
C CYS A 186 9.77 -7.39 -10.69
N ASN A 187 9.09 -8.40 -11.25
CA ASN A 187 8.63 -9.58 -10.54
C ASN A 187 9.86 -10.38 -10.08
N ILE A 188 10.65 -9.83 -9.15
CA ILE A 188 12.03 -10.31 -8.91
C ILE A 188 12.01 -11.44 -7.89
N PHE A 189 11.11 -11.37 -6.92
CA PHE A 189 11.25 -12.17 -5.71
C PHE A 189 10.26 -13.31 -5.67
N THR A 190 10.75 -14.49 -5.30
CA THR A 190 9.88 -15.58 -4.85
C THR A 190 9.26 -15.18 -3.51
N HIS A 191 8.14 -15.82 -3.16
CA HIS A 191 7.53 -15.65 -1.84
C HIS A 191 8.54 -15.83 -0.70
N ASP A 192 9.37 -16.87 -0.78
CA ASP A 192 10.37 -17.18 0.25
C ASP A 192 11.45 -16.10 0.37
N GLN A 193 11.93 -15.56 -0.74
CA GLN A 193 12.86 -14.42 -0.71
C GLN A 193 12.17 -13.21 -0.07
N PHE A 194 10.94 -12.93 -0.48
CA PHE A 194 10.20 -11.75 -0.06
C PHE A 194 9.91 -11.71 1.44
N ILE A 195 9.56 -12.85 2.07
CA ILE A 195 9.24 -12.89 3.50
C ILE A 195 10.49 -13.04 4.38
N ASN A 196 11.51 -13.76 3.92
CA ASN A 196 12.67 -14.11 4.76
C ASN A 196 13.81 -13.10 4.64
N SER A 197 14.06 -12.51 3.46
CA SER A 197 15.22 -11.63 3.25
C SER A 197 15.03 -10.23 3.82
N SER A 198 16.08 -9.66 4.41
CA SER A 198 16.12 -8.25 4.77
C SER A 198 15.93 -7.35 3.54
N PHE A 199 15.60 -6.08 3.74
CA PHE A 199 15.39 -5.17 2.60
C PHE A 199 16.69 -4.98 1.79
N ASP A 200 17.83 -4.91 2.46
CA ASP A 200 19.14 -4.75 1.85
C ASP A 200 19.57 -6.03 1.09
N GLU A 201 19.22 -7.21 1.61
CA GLU A 201 19.37 -8.48 0.90
C GLU A 201 18.51 -8.52 -0.37
N LEU A 202 17.24 -8.09 -0.28
CA LEU A 202 16.38 -7.98 -1.46
C LEU A 202 16.93 -6.98 -2.49
N GLU A 203 17.47 -5.84 -2.05
CA GLU A 203 18.09 -4.87 -2.96
C GLU A 203 19.28 -5.51 -3.69
N THR A 204 20.12 -6.24 -2.95
CA THR A 204 21.28 -6.95 -3.50
C THR A 204 20.85 -8.00 -4.52
N LEU A 205 19.84 -8.81 -4.20
CA LEU A 205 19.25 -9.80 -5.11
C LEU A 205 18.67 -9.14 -6.37
N GLY A 206 18.01 -7.99 -6.23
CA GLY A 206 17.45 -7.22 -7.34
C GLY A 206 18.51 -6.64 -8.28
N ARG A 207 19.73 -6.40 -7.79
CA ARG A 207 20.86 -5.94 -8.62
C ARG A 207 21.57 -7.08 -9.34
N THR A 208 21.66 -8.25 -8.72
CA THR A 208 22.40 -9.41 -9.27
C THR A 208 21.56 -10.26 -10.23
N THR A 209 20.23 -10.20 -10.12
CA THR A 209 19.34 -10.93 -11.04
C THR A 209 19.32 -10.26 -12.41
N PRO A 210 19.73 -10.94 -13.50
CA PRO A 210 19.63 -10.39 -14.84
C PRO A 210 18.17 -10.04 -15.13
N SER A 211 17.94 -8.83 -15.64
CA SER A 211 16.64 -8.41 -16.15
C SER A 211 16.06 -9.49 -17.07
N GLN A 212 15.00 -10.19 -16.65
CA GLN A 212 14.29 -11.14 -17.51
C GLN A 212 13.64 -10.46 -18.73
N PHE A 213 13.59 -9.13 -18.75
CA PHE A 213 13.43 -8.40 -20.01
C PHE A 213 14.72 -8.53 -20.82
N ARG A 214 14.81 -9.63 -21.57
CA ARG A 214 15.56 -9.64 -22.82
C ARG A 214 14.92 -8.56 -23.70
N TYR A 215 15.47 -7.35 -23.68
CA TYR A 215 15.32 -6.50 -24.85
C TYR A 215 15.84 -7.33 -26.02
N SER A 216 14.91 -7.77 -26.87
CA SER A 216 15.24 -8.33 -28.15
C SER A 216 16.09 -7.28 -28.86
N ASN A 217 17.41 -7.52 -28.95
CA ASN A 217 18.29 -6.86 -29.90
C ASN A 217 17.85 -7.22 -31.32
N LYS A 218 16.70 -6.70 -31.75
CA LYS A 218 16.28 -6.74 -33.14
C LYS A 218 16.01 -5.32 -33.59
N ASP A 219 16.75 -4.97 -34.62
CA ASP A 219 16.57 -3.84 -35.52
C ASP A 219 17.14 -2.49 -35.07
N LYS A 220 18.46 -2.48 -34.87
CA LYS A 220 19.29 -1.36 -35.37
C LYS A 220 19.35 -1.44 -36.91
N LYS A 221 18.23 -1.21 -37.60
CA LYS A 221 18.27 -0.69 -38.97
C LYS A 221 18.21 0.82 -38.85
N GLY A 222 19.35 1.46 -39.11
CA GLY A 222 19.42 2.91 -39.20
C GLY A 222 18.43 3.39 -40.24
N TYR A 223 17.54 4.30 -39.85
CA TYR A 223 16.86 5.15 -40.81
C TYR A 223 17.89 6.16 -41.33
N MET A 224 18.41 5.88 -42.52
CA MET A 224 18.83 6.92 -43.45
C MET A 224 17.63 7.14 -44.38
N GLY A 225 17.01 8.30 -44.26
CA GLY A 225 15.94 8.80 -45.12
C GLY A 225 15.83 10.30 -44.90
#